data_AF-A0A1S8TM22-F1
#
_entry.id   AF-A0A1S8TM22-F1
#
_cell.length_a   1.000
_cell.length_b   1.000
_cell.length_c   1.000
_cell.angle_alpha   90.00
_cell.angle_beta   90.00
_cell.angle_gamma   90.00
#
_symmetry.space_group_name_H-M   'P 1'
#
loop_
_entity.id
_entity.type
_entity.pdbx_description
1 polymer ?
#
loop_
_entity_poly.entity_id
_entity_poly.type
_entity_poly.pdbx_seq_one_letter_code
_entity_poly.pdbx_strand_id
1 'polypeptide(L)'
;MIIASNITNSVPTAVWIAALIKTYENFELGGKKEYWLNQRDIQDIARLLCPKNIDNARISQWCNGDHPNNTYNYLKAKGALRRLTKVNEFSKQKEQPKELPIDAVIFENRDIKLIDIIEWYKKTYCNIEFEEINITYKVNNQSNVTINNVFEEKVGHSFVKDEERQNESKKEIFIPELYESDNISERAVSMIKTAWDIFSKKVGNGLILINKEASMQLQYAYILKHMIPLIIFKDDEEIELELETTVSDGISNREVDIMVIVNNGEEIFKIAIELKCYRTKAASGGNRGATDIFMKDVYQDLHLLERYCENKQADIGIGLVMNDYKNFVYPKNKDAKCWDYDISQGAKVGNVHLTTPIGGKPIDIVLNKKYEFKWNEVGEFSFLLLMGV
;
A
#
# COMPACT_ATOMS: atom_id res chain seq x y z
N MET A 1 -7.90 41.13 -4.44
CA MET A 1 -8.32 40.75 -3.07
C MET A 1 -9.17 39.49 -3.19
N ILE A 2 -8.89 38.48 -2.37
CA ILE A 2 -9.68 37.23 -2.34
C ILE A 2 -10.98 37.53 -1.58
N ILE A 3 -12.12 37.22 -2.18
CA ILE A 3 -13.45 37.38 -1.55
C ILE A 3 -14.15 36.06 -1.27
N ALA A 4 -13.64 34.96 -1.81
CA ALA A 4 -14.18 33.64 -1.53
C ALA A 4 -14.09 33.34 -0.01
N SER A 5 -15.23 32.98 0.57
CA SER A 5 -15.32 32.54 1.95
C SER A 5 -16.26 31.35 2.10
N ASN A 6 -15.90 30.41 2.97
CA ASN A 6 -16.68 29.21 3.31
C ASN A 6 -17.20 28.39 2.09
N ILE A 7 -16.45 28.39 1.00
CA ILE A 7 -16.83 27.72 -0.25
C ILE A 7 -16.71 26.18 -0.16
N THR A 8 -16.10 25.65 0.90
CA THR A 8 -16.01 24.20 1.14
C THR A 8 -15.99 23.84 2.62
N ASN A 9 -16.62 22.70 2.98
CA ASN A 9 -16.56 22.11 4.32
C ASN A 9 -15.43 21.06 4.49
N SER A 10 -14.64 20.86 3.44
CA SER A 10 -13.52 19.93 3.42
C SER A 10 -12.19 20.67 3.64
N VAL A 11 -11.58 20.43 4.80
CA VAL A 11 -10.24 20.95 5.15
C VAL A 11 -9.18 20.65 4.07
N PRO A 12 -9.00 19.40 3.59
CA PRO A 12 -8.00 19.12 2.57
C PRO A 12 -8.33 19.79 1.23
N THR A 13 -9.61 19.89 0.86
CA THR A 13 -10.03 20.63 -0.35
C THR A 13 -9.68 22.11 -0.24
N ALA A 14 -9.90 22.73 0.92
CA ALA A 14 -9.54 24.12 1.18
C ALA A 14 -8.03 24.35 1.07
N VAL A 15 -7.20 23.43 1.56
CA VAL A 15 -5.73 23.50 1.43
C VAL A 15 -5.30 23.47 -0.03
N TRP A 16 -5.89 22.59 -0.85
CA TRP A 16 -5.57 22.53 -2.28
C TRP A 16 -5.99 23.80 -3.02
N ILE A 17 -7.23 24.28 -2.79
CA ILE A 17 -7.73 25.52 -3.41
C ILE A 17 -6.88 26.72 -2.96
N ALA A 18 -6.48 26.79 -1.69
CA ALA A 18 -5.63 27.87 -1.20
C ALA A 18 -4.27 27.93 -1.91
N ALA A 19 -3.61 26.79 -2.07
CA ALA A 19 -2.35 26.71 -2.82
C ALA A 19 -2.55 27.08 -4.29
N LEU A 20 -3.66 26.67 -4.90
CA LEU A 20 -4.03 27.03 -6.26
C LEU A 20 -4.23 28.53 -6.45
N ILE A 21 -5.06 29.15 -5.60
CA ILE A 21 -5.33 30.59 -5.64
C ILE A 21 -4.04 31.37 -5.46
N LYS A 22 -3.21 30.99 -4.50
CA LYS A 22 -1.96 31.72 -4.21
C LYS A 22 -0.96 31.62 -5.36
N THR A 23 -0.85 30.43 -5.96
CA THR A 23 0.01 30.22 -7.13
C THR A 23 -0.49 31.05 -8.32
N TYR A 24 -1.80 31.03 -8.59
CA TYR A 24 -2.40 31.83 -9.66
C TYR A 24 -2.20 33.34 -9.44
N GLU A 25 -2.42 33.82 -8.22
CA GLU A 25 -2.16 35.20 -7.84
C GLU A 25 -0.70 35.59 -8.12
N ASN A 26 0.27 34.75 -7.72
CA ASN A 26 1.69 35.03 -7.95
C ASN A 26 2.06 35.10 -9.44
N PHE A 27 1.45 34.26 -10.28
CA PHE A 27 1.74 34.19 -11.72
C PHE A 27 1.00 35.26 -12.51
N GLU A 28 -0.33 35.24 -12.47
CA GLU A 28 -1.18 36.00 -13.39
C GLU A 28 -1.50 37.41 -12.87
N LEU A 29 -1.49 37.61 -11.55
CA LEU A 29 -1.80 38.92 -10.95
C LEU A 29 -0.54 39.65 -10.48
N GLY A 30 0.44 38.91 -9.98
CA GLY A 30 1.68 39.44 -9.42
C GLY A 30 2.89 39.44 -10.36
N GLY A 31 2.87 38.64 -11.44
CA GLY A 31 3.96 38.55 -12.42
C GLY A 31 5.27 37.95 -11.89
N LYS A 32 5.27 37.29 -10.73
CA LYS A 32 6.49 36.86 -10.01
C LYS A 32 6.99 35.46 -10.39
N LYS A 33 6.22 34.69 -11.19
CA LYS A 33 6.51 33.28 -11.56
C LYS A 33 6.93 32.39 -10.38
N GLU A 34 6.36 32.64 -9.19
CA GLU A 34 6.73 31.94 -7.96
C GLU A 34 5.70 30.86 -7.63
N TYR A 35 6.13 29.60 -7.67
CA TYR A 35 5.31 28.42 -7.38
C TYR A 35 5.63 27.75 -6.04
N TRP A 36 6.69 28.18 -5.35
CA TRP A 36 6.99 27.75 -4.00
C TRP A 36 6.36 28.73 -3.00
N LEU A 37 5.49 28.22 -2.15
CA LEU A 37 4.65 28.97 -1.24
C LEU A 37 5.05 28.72 0.20
N ASN A 38 4.92 29.73 1.06
CA ASN A 38 5.00 29.52 2.50
C ASN A 38 3.76 28.81 3.01
N GLN A 39 3.94 27.91 3.99
CA GLN A 39 2.82 27.19 4.60
C GLN A 39 1.82 28.14 5.28
N ARG A 40 2.30 29.27 5.82
CA ARG A 40 1.45 30.32 6.42
C ARG A 40 0.50 30.91 5.39
N ASP A 41 0.98 31.23 4.17
CA ASP A 41 0.14 31.81 3.12
C ASP A 41 -0.98 30.85 2.70
N ILE A 42 -0.65 29.57 2.56
CA ILE A 42 -1.64 28.51 2.28
C ILE A 42 -2.64 28.41 3.43
N GLN A 43 -2.17 28.44 4.68
CA GLN A 43 -3.02 28.31 5.86
C GLN A 43 -4.01 29.47 6.00
N ASP A 44 -3.54 30.70 5.79
CA ASP A 44 -4.35 31.91 5.96
C ASP A 44 -5.44 31.98 4.89
N ILE A 45 -5.14 31.63 3.64
CA ILE A 45 -6.16 31.52 2.58
C ILE A 45 -7.13 30.37 2.89
N ALA A 46 -6.63 29.19 3.27
CA ALA A 46 -7.49 28.03 3.56
C ALA A 46 -8.51 28.30 4.69
N ARG A 47 -8.15 29.12 5.68
CA ARG A 47 -9.05 29.57 6.77
C ARG A 47 -10.20 30.45 6.28
N LEU A 48 -10.02 31.19 5.19
CA LEU A 48 -11.12 31.94 4.57
C LEU A 48 -12.10 30.98 3.89
N LEU A 49 -11.57 29.94 3.22
CA LEU A 49 -12.35 29.05 2.37
C LEU A 49 -13.13 27.97 3.13
N CYS A 50 -12.74 27.66 4.37
CA CYS A 50 -13.34 26.58 5.15
C CYS A 50 -13.62 27.03 6.59
N PRO A 51 -14.84 26.79 7.12
CA PRO A 51 -15.19 27.18 8.49
C PRO A 51 -14.53 26.30 9.56
N LYS A 52 -13.90 25.18 9.17
CA LYS A 52 -13.21 24.26 10.10
C LYS A 52 -11.78 24.73 10.36
N ASN A 53 -11.26 24.37 11.53
CA ASN A 53 -9.88 24.70 11.89
C ASN A 53 -8.86 24.08 10.91
N ILE A 54 -7.92 24.91 10.44
CA ILE A 54 -6.82 24.52 9.56
C ILE A 54 -5.53 24.49 10.36
N ASP A 55 -5.15 23.32 10.85
CA ASP A 55 -3.88 23.11 11.55
C ASP A 55 -2.70 23.00 10.57
N ASN A 56 -1.50 23.37 11.04
CA ASN A 56 -0.29 23.31 10.21
C ASN A 56 -0.02 21.89 9.65
N ALA A 57 -0.32 20.85 10.45
CA ALA A 57 -0.21 19.45 10.03
C ALA A 57 -1.02 19.14 8.75
N ARG A 58 -2.10 19.88 8.47
CA ARG A 58 -2.89 19.70 7.23
C ARG A 58 -2.07 19.99 5.99
N ILE A 59 -1.14 20.94 6.07
CA ILE A 59 -0.32 21.44 4.96
C ILE A 59 1.05 20.76 4.97
N SER A 60 1.66 20.59 6.15
CA SER A 60 3.01 20.06 6.28
C SER A 60 3.08 18.54 6.07
N GLN A 61 2.02 17.82 6.45
CA GLN A 61 1.95 16.36 6.49
C GLN A 61 0.78 15.80 5.66
N TRP A 62 -0.47 16.16 5.96
CA TRP A 62 -1.62 15.40 5.45
C TRP A 62 -1.85 15.63 3.96
N CYS A 63 -1.66 16.86 3.46
CA CYS A 63 -1.82 17.19 2.04
C CYS A 63 -0.49 17.21 1.28
N ASN A 64 0.63 16.86 1.92
CA ASN A 64 1.96 16.92 1.32
C ASN A 64 2.39 15.54 0.81
N GLY A 65 2.42 15.35 -0.51
CA GLY A 65 2.77 14.08 -1.16
C GLY A 65 4.17 13.56 -0.87
N ASP A 66 5.10 14.41 -0.44
CA ASP A 66 6.45 13.96 -0.03
C ASP A 66 6.53 13.51 1.42
N HIS A 67 5.47 13.73 2.21
CA HIS A 67 5.46 13.33 3.62
C HIS A 67 5.04 11.86 3.74
N PRO A 68 5.77 11.00 4.48
CA PRO A 68 5.50 9.55 4.52
C PRO A 68 4.12 9.16 5.08
N ASN A 69 3.52 10.06 5.88
CA ASN A 69 2.20 9.90 6.48
C ASN A 69 1.13 10.81 5.84
N ASN A 70 1.25 11.10 4.55
CA ASN A 70 0.28 11.94 3.87
C ASN A 70 -1.02 11.17 3.54
N THR A 71 -2.12 11.91 3.43
CA THR A 71 -3.43 11.38 3.06
C THR A 71 -3.82 11.79 1.63
N TYR A 72 -3.34 12.96 1.20
CA TYR A 72 -3.55 13.55 -0.11
C TYR A 72 -2.21 13.98 -0.69
N ASN A 73 -2.05 13.84 -2.01
CA ASN A 73 -0.85 14.25 -2.74
C ASN A 73 -1.04 15.64 -3.36
N TYR A 74 -1.64 16.57 -2.63
CA TYR A 74 -2.02 17.89 -3.13
C TYR A 74 -0.84 18.84 -3.29
N LEU A 75 0.16 18.70 -2.42
CA LEU A 75 1.32 19.58 -2.35
C LEU A 75 2.62 18.76 -2.43
N LYS A 76 3.68 19.39 -2.94
CA LYS A 76 5.06 18.91 -2.87
C LYS A 76 5.91 19.83 -1.99
N ALA A 77 6.93 19.31 -1.33
CA ALA A 77 7.77 20.03 -0.39
C ALA A 77 9.16 20.38 -0.96
N LYS A 78 9.64 21.57 -0.59
CA LYS A 78 11.06 21.96 -0.66
C LYS A 78 11.41 22.63 0.67
N GLY A 79 11.88 21.83 1.62
CA GLY A 79 12.09 22.27 3.00
C GLY A 79 10.78 22.78 3.63
N ALA A 80 10.78 24.05 4.06
CA ALA A 80 9.61 24.70 4.64
C ALA A 80 8.55 25.11 3.59
N LEU A 81 8.90 25.14 2.31
CA LEU A 81 8.03 25.60 1.24
C LEU A 81 7.16 24.48 0.67
N ARG A 82 6.04 24.85 0.09
CA ARG A 82 5.10 23.94 -0.58
C ARG A 82 4.75 24.46 -1.96
N ARG A 83 4.60 23.57 -2.94
CA ARG A 83 3.98 23.89 -4.23
C ARG A 83 2.82 22.96 -4.49
N LEU A 84 1.95 23.32 -5.42
CA LEU A 84 0.97 22.37 -5.95
C LEU A 84 1.68 21.21 -6.65
N THR A 85 1.11 20.03 -6.48
CA THR A 85 1.40 18.86 -7.28
C THR A 85 0.85 19.05 -8.69
N LYS A 86 1.53 18.55 -9.73
CA LYS A 86 0.97 18.49 -11.10
C LYS A 86 0.09 17.26 -11.29
N VAL A 87 -0.76 17.33 -12.31
CA VAL A 87 -1.44 16.13 -12.81
C VAL A 87 -0.39 15.08 -13.18
N ASN A 88 -0.61 13.86 -12.68
CA ASN A 88 0.20 12.67 -12.87
C ASN A 88 1.57 12.66 -12.15
N GLU A 89 1.88 13.67 -11.32
CA GLU A 89 3.17 13.71 -10.60
C GLU A 89 3.30 12.65 -9.49
N PHE A 90 2.18 12.21 -8.92
CA PHE A 90 2.03 11.04 -8.04
C PHE A 90 1.08 10.01 -8.66
N SER A 91 1.20 9.79 -9.98
CA SER A 91 0.42 8.76 -10.71
C SER A 91 -1.10 8.90 -10.54
N LYS A 92 -1.61 10.14 -10.48
CA LYS A 92 -3.04 10.48 -10.28
C LYS A 92 -3.62 10.08 -8.92
N GLN A 93 -2.79 9.68 -7.96
CA GLN A 93 -3.25 9.29 -6.63
C GLN A 93 -3.59 10.54 -5.80
N LYS A 94 -4.86 10.93 -5.71
CA LYS A 94 -5.33 12.03 -4.85
C LYS A 94 -4.51 13.33 -4.99
N GLU A 95 -4.14 13.70 -6.21
CA GLU A 95 -3.37 14.93 -6.52
C GLU A 95 -4.25 16.18 -6.57
N GLN A 96 -5.57 15.99 -6.69
CA GLN A 96 -6.57 17.05 -6.66
C GLN A 96 -7.86 16.54 -5.96
N PRO A 97 -8.66 17.43 -5.36
CA PRO A 97 -9.97 17.09 -4.81
C PRO A 97 -10.93 16.55 -5.87
N LYS A 98 -11.83 15.64 -5.48
CA LYS A 98 -12.87 15.08 -6.37
C LYS A 98 -14.02 16.06 -6.62
N GLU A 99 -14.39 16.81 -5.60
CA GLU A 99 -15.49 17.78 -5.64
C GLU A 99 -14.93 19.18 -5.39
N LEU A 100 -15.25 20.11 -6.29
CA LEU A 100 -14.79 21.49 -6.26
C LEU A 100 -15.97 22.44 -6.48
N PRO A 101 -16.07 23.55 -5.73
CA PRO A 101 -17.08 24.58 -5.93
C PRO A 101 -16.71 25.46 -7.15
N ILE A 102 -16.82 24.90 -8.36
CA ILE A 102 -16.28 25.48 -9.60
C ILE A 102 -16.83 26.88 -9.91
N ASP A 103 -18.06 27.17 -9.51
CA ASP A 103 -18.73 28.46 -9.76
C ASP A 103 -18.39 29.55 -8.73
N ALA A 104 -17.61 29.22 -7.70
CA ALA A 104 -17.25 30.18 -6.65
C ALA A 104 -16.38 31.31 -7.23
N VAL A 105 -16.81 32.56 -7.02
CA VAL A 105 -16.04 33.76 -7.39
C VAL A 105 -14.91 33.95 -6.38
N ILE A 106 -13.68 34.00 -6.86
CA ILE A 106 -12.47 34.07 -6.04
C ILE A 106 -11.99 35.51 -5.85
N PHE A 107 -11.96 36.29 -6.92
CA PHE A 107 -11.43 37.66 -6.93
C PHE A 107 -12.48 38.68 -7.37
N GLU A 108 -12.82 39.62 -6.48
CA GLU A 108 -13.88 40.63 -6.68
C GLU A 108 -13.66 41.54 -7.90
N ASN A 109 -12.44 42.06 -8.04
CA ASN A 109 -12.15 43.09 -9.04
C ASN A 109 -12.14 42.57 -10.50
N ARG A 110 -12.24 41.25 -10.70
CA ARG A 110 -12.08 40.61 -12.02
C ARG A 110 -13.12 39.52 -12.32
N ASP A 111 -14.07 39.28 -11.42
CA ASP A 111 -15.08 38.21 -11.50
C ASP A 111 -14.49 36.84 -11.91
N ILE A 112 -13.29 36.53 -11.39
CA ILE A 112 -12.60 35.27 -11.70
C ILE A 112 -13.18 34.17 -10.83
N LYS A 113 -13.74 33.14 -11.46
CA LYS A 113 -14.28 31.95 -10.79
C LYS A 113 -13.21 30.88 -10.58
N LEU A 114 -13.50 29.95 -9.67
CA LEU A 114 -12.58 28.84 -9.41
C LEU A 114 -12.33 27.99 -10.67
N ILE A 115 -13.33 27.83 -11.54
CA ILE A 115 -13.18 27.10 -12.80
C ILE A 115 -12.09 27.71 -13.70
N ASP A 116 -12.00 29.04 -13.78
CA ASP A 116 -11.02 29.74 -14.62
C ASP A 116 -9.59 29.44 -14.13
N ILE A 117 -9.42 29.43 -12.81
CA ILE A 117 -8.12 29.13 -12.17
C ILE A 117 -7.75 27.64 -12.35
N ILE A 118 -8.73 26.73 -12.29
CA ILE A 118 -8.52 25.30 -12.55
C ILE A 118 -8.11 25.06 -14.00
N GLU A 119 -8.73 25.75 -14.96
CA GLU A 119 -8.34 25.66 -16.36
C GLU A 119 -6.90 26.14 -16.58
N TRP A 120 -6.53 27.28 -15.97
CA TRP A 120 -5.15 27.75 -15.98
C TRP A 120 -4.19 26.74 -15.36
N TYR A 121 -4.55 26.10 -14.24
CA TYR A 121 -3.72 25.08 -13.61
C TYR A 121 -3.44 23.90 -14.55
N LYS A 122 -4.47 23.42 -15.26
CA LYS A 122 -4.33 22.31 -16.21
C LYS A 122 -3.52 22.71 -17.45
N LYS A 123 -3.80 23.87 -18.03
CA LYS A 123 -3.21 24.31 -19.31
C LYS A 123 -1.81 24.93 -19.16
N THR A 124 -1.56 25.60 -18.04
CA THR A 124 -0.34 26.39 -17.83
C THR A 124 0.51 25.77 -16.72
N TYR A 125 -0.02 25.68 -15.49
CA TYR A 125 0.79 25.26 -14.34
C TYR A 125 1.38 23.85 -14.49
N CYS A 126 0.57 22.89 -14.94
CA CYS A 126 1.01 21.50 -15.12
C CYS A 126 2.14 21.36 -16.16
N ASN A 127 2.32 22.35 -17.05
CA ASN A 127 3.35 22.36 -18.08
C ASN A 127 4.64 23.09 -17.65
N ILE A 128 4.70 23.67 -16.45
CA ILE A 128 5.90 24.37 -15.95
C ILE A 128 7.01 23.37 -15.60
N GLU A 129 8.20 23.46 -16.20
CA GLU A 129 9.35 22.68 -15.73
C GLU A 129 9.84 23.20 -14.37
N PHE A 130 9.92 22.31 -13.39
CA PHE A 130 10.43 22.66 -12.07
C PHE A 130 11.89 22.24 -11.96
N GLU A 131 12.74 23.12 -11.42
CA GLU A 131 14.12 22.77 -11.10
C GLU A 131 14.19 21.52 -10.20
N GLU A 132 14.92 20.50 -10.65
CA GLU A 132 15.12 19.24 -9.92
C GLU A 132 15.84 19.49 -8.59
N ILE A 133 15.35 18.85 -7.54
CA ILE A 133 15.98 18.90 -6.22
C ILE A 133 17.01 17.77 -6.16
N ASN A 134 18.30 18.10 -6.32
CA ASN A 134 19.40 17.20 -5.98
C ASN A 134 19.42 17.01 -4.45
N ILE A 135 18.79 15.94 -3.96
CA ILE A 135 18.92 15.54 -2.55
C ILE A 135 20.32 14.98 -2.36
N THR A 136 21.25 15.82 -1.91
CA THR A 136 22.59 15.39 -1.56
C THR A 136 22.50 14.68 -0.21
N TYR A 137 22.45 13.35 -0.20
CA TYR A 137 22.70 12.60 1.02
C TYR A 137 24.16 12.84 1.42
N LYS A 138 24.38 13.50 2.56
CA LYS A 138 25.69 13.47 3.22
C LYS A 138 25.91 12.04 3.73
N VAL A 139 26.41 11.19 2.84
CA VAL A 139 27.05 9.93 3.22
C VAL A 139 28.44 10.32 3.70
N ASN A 140 28.72 10.13 4.98
CA ASN A 140 30.09 10.08 5.48
C ASN A 140 30.76 8.85 4.86
N ASN A 141 31.39 9.00 3.70
CA ASN A 141 32.30 8.01 3.16
C ASN A 141 33.66 8.66 2.91
N GLN A 142 34.64 8.27 3.73
CA GLN A 142 35.98 8.05 3.20
C GLN A 142 35.87 6.93 2.17
N SER A 143 35.73 7.29 0.91
CA SER A 143 36.37 6.68 -0.26
C SER A 143 35.67 7.18 -1.52
N ASN A 144 36.41 7.99 -2.29
CA ASN A 144 35.99 8.58 -3.54
C ASN A 144 35.86 7.51 -4.62
N VAL A 145 34.68 7.37 -5.22
CA VAL A 145 34.55 6.91 -6.60
C VAL A 145 33.57 7.83 -7.32
N THR A 146 34.12 8.64 -8.21
CA THR A 146 33.38 9.54 -9.11
C THR A 146 32.95 8.73 -10.33
N ILE A 147 31.66 8.72 -10.65
CA ILE A 147 31.19 8.27 -11.97
C ILE A 147 30.45 9.44 -12.60
N ASN A 148 31.09 10.05 -13.59
CA ASN A 148 30.50 11.04 -14.48
C ASN A 148 29.75 10.33 -15.61
N ASN A 149 28.52 10.78 -15.87
CA ASN A 149 27.79 10.49 -17.11
C ASN A 149 28.44 11.21 -18.30
N VAL A 150 28.66 10.51 -19.41
CA VAL A 150 28.75 11.10 -20.75
C VAL A 150 28.00 10.21 -21.74
N PHE A 151 27.31 10.91 -22.64
CA PHE A 151 26.32 10.56 -23.64
C PHE A 151 26.73 9.58 -24.75
N GLU A 152 25.68 9.13 -25.45
CA GLU A 152 25.54 9.05 -26.92
C GLU A 152 25.66 7.71 -27.68
N GLU A 153 24.80 7.66 -28.70
CA GLU A 153 24.44 6.58 -29.61
C GLU A 153 25.61 5.95 -30.36
N LYS A 154 25.48 4.65 -30.68
CA LYS A 154 25.85 4.11 -31.99
C LYS A 154 25.22 2.75 -32.28
N VAL A 155 24.49 2.73 -33.38
CA VAL A 155 24.05 1.58 -34.16
C VAL A 155 25.27 0.78 -34.67
N GLY A 156 25.21 -0.55 -34.65
CA GLY A 156 26.12 -1.40 -35.43
C GLY A 156 26.35 -2.82 -34.87
N HIS A 157 26.02 -3.82 -35.69
CA HIS A 157 26.12 -5.26 -35.46
C HIS A 157 27.42 -5.79 -34.83
N SER A 158 27.31 -6.84 -34.01
CA SER A 158 27.76 -8.19 -34.41
C SER A 158 27.22 -9.27 -33.47
N PHE A 159 26.53 -10.25 -34.05
CA PHE A 159 26.40 -11.61 -33.50
C PHE A 159 27.80 -12.24 -33.52
N VAL A 160 28.21 -12.89 -32.41
CA VAL A 160 28.73 -14.27 -32.38
C VAL A 160 28.88 -14.70 -30.92
N LYS A 161 28.12 -15.75 -30.59
CA LYS A 161 28.38 -16.90 -29.71
C LYS A 161 29.20 -16.70 -28.43
N ASP A 162 28.50 -16.84 -27.31
CA ASP A 162 28.96 -17.61 -26.15
C ASP A 162 27.73 -18.34 -25.56
N GLU A 163 27.28 -19.38 -26.29
CA GLU A 163 26.52 -20.47 -25.71
C GLU A 163 27.52 -21.33 -24.92
N GLU A 164 27.39 -21.35 -23.59
CA GLU A 164 27.77 -22.43 -22.65
C GLU A 164 28.10 -21.84 -21.27
N ARG A 165 27.10 -21.28 -20.57
CA ARG A 165 27.10 -21.16 -19.08
C ARG A 165 25.79 -20.64 -18.48
N GLN A 166 24.63 -21.12 -18.92
CA GLN A 166 23.36 -20.87 -18.19
C GLN A 166 22.43 -22.06 -18.32
N ASN A 167 22.70 -23.11 -17.55
CA ASN A 167 21.75 -24.19 -17.33
C ASN A 167 21.71 -24.48 -15.83
N GLU A 168 21.13 -23.56 -15.06
CA GLU A 168 20.50 -23.85 -13.77
C GLU A 168 19.54 -22.70 -13.42
N SER A 169 18.24 -23.04 -13.41
CA SER A 169 17.06 -22.27 -12.96
C SER A 169 16.66 -20.99 -13.72
N LYS A 170 16.21 -21.12 -14.98
CA LYS A 170 15.05 -20.33 -15.44
C LYS A 170 13.80 -21.13 -15.11
N LYS A 171 13.30 -20.98 -13.89
CA LYS A 171 11.95 -21.46 -13.55
C LYS A 171 10.98 -20.45 -14.14
N GLU A 172 10.34 -20.82 -15.24
CA GLU A 172 9.35 -19.99 -15.92
C GLU A 172 8.30 -19.49 -14.90
N ILE A 173 8.09 -18.17 -14.88
CA ILE A 173 7.05 -17.49 -14.11
C ILE A 173 5.74 -17.62 -14.91
N PHE A 174 5.33 -18.85 -15.18
CA PHE A 174 4.02 -19.14 -15.72
C PHE A 174 3.31 -19.94 -14.63
N ILE A 175 2.14 -19.46 -14.21
CA ILE A 175 1.23 -20.18 -13.32
C ILE A 175 0.08 -20.59 -14.24
N PRO A 176 0.18 -21.74 -14.92
CA PRO A 176 -0.79 -22.16 -15.92
C PRO A 176 -2.21 -22.20 -15.37
N GLU A 177 -2.35 -22.54 -14.09
CA GLU A 177 -3.63 -22.66 -13.39
C GLU A 177 -4.42 -21.34 -13.33
N LEU A 178 -3.77 -20.18 -13.54
CA LEU A 178 -4.44 -18.87 -13.52
C LEU A 178 -5.34 -18.64 -14.74
N TYR A 179 -5.02 -19.23 -15.89
CA TYR A 179 -5.74 -19.00 -17.15
C TYR A 179 -6.09 -20.28 -17.93
N GLU A 180 -5.51 -21.45 -17.57
CA GLU A 180 -5.82 -22.74 -18.20
C GLU A 180 -6.92 -23.52 -17.48
N SER A 181 -7.20 -23.22 -16.21
CA SER A 181 -8.30 -23.91 -15.50
C SER A 181 -9.66 -23.39 -15.95
N ASP A 182 -10.56 -24.31 -16.29
CA ASP A 182 -11.98 -24.01 -16.55
C ASP A 182 -12.78 -23.69 -15.27
N ASN A 183 -12.19 -23.98 -14.10
CA ASN A 183 -12.81 -23.76 -12.79
C ASN A 183 -12.37 -22.41 -12.20
N ILE A 184 -13.30 -21.45 -12.11
CA ILE A 184 -13.02 -20.13 -11.56
C ILE A 184 -12.53 -20.15 -10.11
N SER A 185 -12.93 -21.13 -9.29
CA SER A 185 -12.43 -21.27 -7.91
C SER A 185 -10.95 -21.61 -7.88
N GLU A 186 -10.48 -22.46 -8.80
CA GLU A 186 -9.05 -22.76 -8.96
C GLU A 186 -8.28 -21.54 -9.49
N ARG A 187 -8.86 -20.81 -10.46
CA ARG A 187 -8.29 -19.55 -10.95
C ARG A 187 -8.21 -18.50 -9.84
N ALA A 188 -9.21 -18.40 -8.97
CA ALA A 188 -9.23 -17.46 -7.85
C ALA A 188 -8.14 -17.77 -6.80
N VAL A 189 -7.96 -19.04 -6.45
CA VAL A 189 -6.86 -19.47 -5.57
C VAL A 189 -5.50 -19.16 -6.20
N SER A 190 -5.35 -19.41 -7.50
CA SER A 190 -4.13 -19.11 -8.26
C SER A 190 -3.88 -17.60 -8.37
N MET A 191 -4.93 -16.80 -8.52
CA MET A 191 -4.88 -15.34 -8.50
C MET A 191 -4.38 -14.84 -7.16
N ILE A 192 -4.86 -15.36 -6.04
CA ILE A 192 -4.38 -14.98 -4.69
C ILE A 192 -2.88 -15.26 -4.56
N LYS A 193 -2.42 -16.46 -4.94
CA LYS A 193 -0.98 -16.81 -4.89
C LYS A 193 -0.14 -15.86 -5.76
N THR A 194 -0.61 -15.59 -6.98
CA THR A 194 0.07 -14.71 -7.94
C THR A 194 0.09 -13.26 -7.45
N ALA A 195 -1.04 -12.77 -6.93
CA ALA A 195 -1.15 -11.44 -6.34
C ALA A 195 -0.18 -11.29 -5.16
N TRP A 196 -0.02 -12.33 -4.34
CA TRP A 196 0.89 -12.31 -3.20
C TRP A 196 2.36 -12.24 -3.64
N ASP A 197 2.73 -12.97 -4.70
CA ASP A 197 4.05 -12.85 -5.31
C ASP A 197 4.30 -11.44 -5.87
N ILE A 198 3.36 -10.89 -6.65
CA ILE A 198 3.44 -9.52 -7.17
C ILE A 198 3.54 -8.49 -6.03
N PHE A 199 2.72 -8.66 -4.99
CA PHE A 199 2.73 -7.82 -3.80
C PHE A 199 4.09 -7.86 -3.12
N SER A 200 4.63 -9.06 -2.87
CA SER A 200 5.94 -9.23 -2.24
C SER A 200 7.07 -8.57 -3.04
N LYS A 201 7.04 -8.68 -4.37
CA LYS A 201 7.97 -8.00 -5.27
C LYS A 201 7.82 -6.49 -5.21
N LYS A 202 6.61 -5.96 -5.22
CA LYS A 202 6.37 -4.52 -5.13
C LYS A 202 6.79 -3.94 -3.78
N VAL A 203 6.52 -4.64 -2.68
CA VAL A 203 6.92 -4.20 -1.33
C VAL A 203 8.43 -4.31 -1.14
N GLY A 204 9.00 -5.47 -1.46
CA GLY A 204 10.44 -5.72 -1.30
C GLY A 204 11.33 -4.80 -2.14
N ASN A 205 10.84 -4.33 -3.29
CA ASN A 205 11.54 -3.35 -4.13
C ASN A 205 11.11 -1.89 -3.85
N GLY A 206 10.33 -1.63 -2.80
CA GLY A 206 10.00 -0.28 -2.34
C GLY A 206 8.94 0.47 -3.16
N LEU A 207 8.24 -0.18 -4.09
CA LEU A 207 7.13 0.42 -4.85
C LEU A 207 5.84 0.54 -4.03
N ILE A 208 5.64 -0.36 -3.07
CA ILE A 208 4.54 -0.32 -2.11
C ILE A 208 5.15 -0.23 -0.71
N LEU A 209 4.77 0.81 0.05
CA LEU A 209 5.22 0.98 1.42
C LEU A 209 4.19 0.38 2.39
N ILE A 210 4.61 -0.57 3.21
CA ILE A 210 3.79 -1.20 4.24
C ILE A 210 4.32 -0.82 5.63
N ASN A 211 3.51 -0.09 6.39
CA ASN A 211 3.85 0.34 7.75
C ASN A 211 3.08 -0.42 8.85
N LYS A 212 1.95 -1.05 8.50
CA LYS A 212 1.12 -1.88 9.38
C LYS A 212 0.20 -2.81 8.58
N GLU A 213 -0.45 -3.73 9.27
CA GLU A 213 -1.43 -4.69 8.73
C GLU A 213 -2.49 -4.04 7.85
N ALA A 214 -3.18 -3.00 8.35
CA ALA A 214 -4.20 -2.30 7.56
C ALA A 214 -3.65 -1.71 6.23
N SER A 215 -2.38 -1.28 6.19
CA SER A 215 -1.77 -0.85 4.92
C SER A 215 -1.45 -2.04 4.00
N MET A 216 -1.09 -3.19 4.58
CA MET A 216 -0.91 -4.46 3.84
C MET A 216 -2.22 -4.92 3.21
N GLN A 217 -3.29 -4.98 4.00
CA GLN A 217 -4.64 -5.33 3.56
C GLN A 217 -5.11 -4.46 2.40
N LEU A 218 -5.06 -3.12 2.56
CA LEU A 218 -5.52 -2.20 1.52
C LEU A 218 -4.74 -2.37 0.20
N GLN A 219 -3.41 -2.46 0.29
CA GLN A 219 -2.55 -2.56 -0.89
C GLN A 219 -2.67 -3.92 -1.58
N TYR A 220 -2.82 -4.99 -0.79
CA TYR A 220 -3.02 -6.33 -1.31
C TYR A 220 -4.39 -6.50 -1.96
N ALA A 221 -5.46 -6.04 -1.30
CA ALA A 221 -6.81 -6.00 -1.85
C ALA A 221 -6.88 -5.20 -3.16
N TYR A 222 -6.13 -4.10 -3.24
CA TYR A 222 -6.02 -3.32 -4.47
C TYR A 222 -5.44 -4.14 -5.63
N ILE A 223 -4.38 -4.93 -5.40
CA ILE A 223 -3.80 -5.81 -6.42
C ILE A 223 -4.82 -6.87 -6.84
N LEU A 224 -5.46 -7.55 -5.88
CA LEU A 224 -6.50 -8.55 -6.16
C LEU A 224 -7.61 -7.96 -7.03
N LYS A 225 -8.12 -6.78 -6.66
CA LYS A 225 -9.22 -6.12 -7.40
C LYS A 225 -8.88 -5.86 -8.87
N HIS A 226 -7.61 -5.58 -9.18
CA HIS A 226 -7.17 -5.35 -10.56
C HIS A 226 -6.87 -6.65 -11.31
N MET A 227 -6.63 -7.75 -10.61
CA MET A 227 -6.42 -9.07 -11.23
C MET A 227 -7.74 -9.80 -11.53
N ILE A 228 -8.81 -9.56 -10.77
CA ILE A 228 -10.10 -10.21 -10.95
C ILE A 228 -10.61 -10.19 -12.40
N PRO A 229 -10.67 -9.03 -13.09
CA PRO A 229 -11.20 -9.00 -14.46
C PRO A 229 -10.38 -9.80 -15.47
N LEU A 230 -9.14 -10.17 -15.12
CA LEU A 230 -8.24 -10.94 -15.99
C LEU A 230 -8.50 -12.45 -15.93
N ILE A 231 -9.32 -12.92 -14.99
CA ILE A 231 -9.59 -14.35 -14.76
C ILE A 231 -11.07 -14.73 -14.85
N ILE A 232 -11.93 -13.76 -15.21
CA ILE A 232 -13.35 -13.98 -15.53
C ILE A 232 -13.45 -14.16 -17.04
N PHE A 233 -13.90 -15.33 -17.47
CA PHE A 233 -13.95 -15.72 -18.88
C PHE A 233 -15.37 -15.99 -19.39
N LYS A 234 -16.34 -16.15 -18.49
CA LYS A 234 -17.75 -16.38 -18.82
C LYS A 234 -18.64 -15.30 -18.19
N ASP A 235 -19.83 -15.12 -18.74
CA ASP A 235 -20.77 -14.08 -18.31
C ASP A 235 -21.44 -14.39 -16.96
N ASP A 236 -21.45 -15.67 -16.56
CA ASP A 236 -22.00 -16.19 -15.30
C ASP A 236 -20.95 -16.28 -14.18
N GLU A 237 -19.71 -15.91 -14.47
CA GLU A 237 -18.61 -15.91 -13.53
C GLU A 237 -18.47 -14.53 -12.84
N GLU A 238 -18.41 -14.53 -11.52
CA GLU A 238 -18.24 -13.32 -10.71
C GLU A 238 -17.28 -13.57 -9.55
N ILE A 239 -16.45 -12.57 -9.23
CA ILE A 239 -15.62 -12.55 -8.01
C ILE A 239 -15.82 -11.22 -7.29
N GLU A 240 -16.26 -11.30 -6.05
CA GLU A 240 -16.39 -10.18 -5.13
C GLU A 240 -15.29 -10.22 -4.06
N LEU A 241 -14.82 -9.02 -3.68
CA LEU A 241 -13.89 -8.83 -2.57
C LEU A 241 -14.57 -7.98 -1.51
N GLU A 242 -14.64 -8.53 -0.31
CA GLU A 242 -15.08 -7.81 0.88
C GLU A 242 -13.90 -7.68 1.85
N LEU A 243 -13.80 -6.54 2.52
CA LEU A 243 -12.82 -6.30 3.57
C LEU A 243 -13.55 -6.25 4.90
N GLU A 244 -12.90 -6.75 5.96
CA GLU A 244 -13.45 -6.73 7.32
C GLU A 244 -14.83 -7.43 7.39
N THR A 245 -14.95 -8.60 6.76
CA THR A 245 -16.22 -9.35 6.70
C THR A 245 -16.48 -10.02 8.04
N THR A 246 -17.64 -9.73 8.64
CA THR A 246 -18.04 -10.39 9.89
C THR A 246 -18.57 -11.80 9.62
N VAL A 247 -17.94 -12.82 10.21
CA VAL A 247 -18.34 -14.24 10.14
C VAL A 247 -18.41 -14.86 11.53
N SER A 248 -19.10 -16.00 11.67
CA SER A 248 -19.12 -16.74 12.94
C SER A 248 -18.04 -17.81 12.99
N ASP A 249 -17.21 -17.80 14.05
CA ASP A 249 -16.27 -18.90 14.30
C ASP A 249 -16.93 -20.12 14.99
N GLY A 250 -18.24 -20.06 15.26
CA GLY A 250 -19.00 -21.06 16.04
C GLY A 250 -19.14 -20.75 17.54
N ILE A 251 -18.38 -19.79 18.06
CA ILE A 251 -18.46 -19.30 19.45
C ILE A 251 -18.85 -17.82 19.48
N SER A 252 -18.32 -17.03 18.55
CA SER A 252 -18.48 -15.58 18.50
C SER A 252 -18.37 -15.08 17.06
N ASN A 253 -18.76 -13.83 16.85
CA ASN A 253 -18.50 -13.15 15.59
C ASN A 253 -17.04 -12.67 15.54
N ARG A 254 -16.41 -12.89 14.41
CA ARG A 254 -15.03 -12.51 14.07
C ARG A 254 -15.04 -11.73 12.77
N GLU A 255 -14.00 -10.96 12.57
CA GLU A 255 -13.78 -10.13 11.39
C GLU A 255 -12.68 -10.80 10.57
N VAL A 256 -12.99 -11.17 9.33
CA VAL A 256 -12.02 -11.70 8.38
C VAL A 256 -11.41 -10.53 7.61
N ASP A 257 -10.08 -10.45 7.57
CA ASP A 257 -9.40 -9.32 6.91
C ASP A 257 -9.84 -9.15 5.45
N ILE A 258 -9.88 -10.25 4.66
CA ILE A 258 -10.39 -10.25 3.29
C ILE A 258 -11.21 -11.52 3.04
N MET A 259 -12.43 -11.35 2.56
CA MET A 259 -13.25 -12.43 2.01
C MET A 259 -13.27 -12.33 0.48
N VAL A 260 -12.93 -13.42 -0.20
CA VAL A 260 -13.10 -13.56 -1.66
C VAL A 260 -14.29 -14.48 -1.91
N ILE A 261 -15.32 -13.94 -2.55
CA ILE A 261 -16.54 -14.67 -2.88
C ILE A 261 -16.53 -14.93 -4.38
N VAL A 262 -16.50 -16.20 -4.76
CA VAL A 262 -16.45 -16.66 -6.14
C VAL A 262 -17.79 -17.29 -6.50
N ASN A 263 -18.39 -16.85 -7.59
CA ASN A 263 -19.64 -17.38 -8.12
C ASN A 263 -19.39 -17.85 -9.56
N ASN A 264 -19.84 -19.05 -9.89
CA ASN A 264 -19.75 -19.63 -11.24
C ASN A 264 -21.13 -19.76 -11.93
N GLY A 265 -22.16 -19.11 -11.38
CA GLY A 265 -23.55 -19.17 -11.84
C GLY A 265 -24.41 -20.20 -11.10
N GLU A 266 -23.80 -21.24 -10.52
CA GLU A 266 -24.51 -22.33 -9.83
C GLU A 266 -24.15 -22.40 -8.34
N GLU A 267 -22.87 -22.24 -8.02
CA GLU A 267 -22.31 -22.42 -6.69
C GLU A 267 -21.52 -21.20 -6.24
N ILE A 268 -21.53 -20.97 -4.92
CA ILE A 268 -20.72 -19.95 -4.27
C ILE A 268 -19.57 -20.65 -3.55
N PHE A 269 -18.35 -20.23 -3.87
CA PHE A 269 -17.12 -20.67 -3.24
C PHE A 269 -16.45 -19.49 -2.52
N LYS A 270 -16.10 -19.66 -1.25
CA LYS A 270 -15.59 -18.58 -0.39
C LYS A 270 -14.19 -18.87 0.09
N ILE A 271 -13.32 -17.86 -0.01
CA ILE A 271 -11.94 -17.93 0.47
C ILE A 271 -11.76 -16.86 1.55
N ALA A 272 -11.54 -17.29 2.79
CA ALA A 272 -11.17 -16.41 3.88
C ALA A 272 -9.66 -16.20 3.88
N ILE A 273 -9.23 -14.94 4.02
CA ILE A 273 -7.82 -14.57 4.10
C ILE A 273 -7.59 -13.80 5.39
N GLU A 274 -6.63 -14.27 6.20
CA GLU A 274 -6.12 -13.55 7.36
C GLU A 274 -4.70 -13.05 7.05
N LEU A 275 -4.40 -11.83 7.49
CA LEU A 275 -3.20 -11.08 7.16
C LEU A 275 -2.42 -10.77 8.44
N LYS A 276 -1.13 -11.10 8.49
CA LYS A 276 -0.26 -10.69 9.61
C LYS A 276 0.96 -9.91 9.19
N CYS A 277 1.12 -8.72 9.78
CA CYS A 277 2.20 -7.79 9.44
C CYS A 277 3.01 -7.39 10.68
N TYR A 278 4.27 -7.81 10.73
CA TYR A 278 5.23 -7.28 11.70
C TYR A 278 6.19 -6.28 11.07
N ARG A 279 6.41 -5.17 11.76
CA ARG A 279 7.48 -4.21 11.46
C ARG A 279 8.32 -4.01 12.71
N THR A 280 9.64 -4.12 12.60
CA THR A 280 10.60 -3.84 13.68
C THR A 280 10.51 -2.40 14.16
N LYS A 281 10.07 -1.48 13.29
CA LYS A 281 9.75 -0.09 13.65
C LYS A 281 8.25 0.14 13.65
N ALA A 282 7.75 0.75 14.72
CA ALA A 282 6.39 1.28 14.77
C ALA A 282 6.27 2.50 13.84
N ALA A 283 5.02 2.89 13.51
CA ALA A 283 4.76 4.08 12.68
C ALA A 283 5.28 5.39 13.31
N SER A 284 5.47 5.41 14.64
CA SER A 284 6.11 6.52 15.37
C SER A 284 7.65 6.55 15.25
N GLY A 285 8.26 5.55 14.62
CA GLY A 285 9.71 5.41 14.45
C GLY A 285 10.45 4.66 15.56
N GLY A 286 9.77 4.35 16.67
CA GLY A 286 10.35 3.56 17.76
C GLY A 286 10.42 2.06 17.44
N ASN A 287 11.27 1.33 18.16
CA ASN A 287 11.32 -0.14 18.05
C ASN A 287 9.99 -0.73 18.52
N ARG A 288 9.45 -1.65 17.72
CA ARG A 288 8.25 -2.41 18.05
C ARG A 288 8.66 -3.62 18.89
N GLY A 289 8.01 -3.80 20.03
CA GLY A 289 8.16 -5.00 20.87
C GLY A 289 7.24 -6.13 20.40
N ALA A 290 6.84 -6.99 21.36
CA ALA A 290 5.79 -7.99 21.19
C ALA A 290 6.06 -9.06 20.11
N THR A 291 7.32 -9.45 19.94
CA THR A 291 7.73 -10.52 19.02
C THR A 291 7.03 -11.84 19.32
N ASP A 292 6.93 -12.18 20.60
CA ASP A 292 6.30 -13.42 21.07
C ASP A 292 4.80 -13.43 20.76
N ILE A 293 4.15 -12.28 20.91
CA ILE A 293 2.71 -12.11 20.62
C ILE A 293 2.47 -12.30 19.12
N PHE A 294 3.33 -11.73 18.27
CA PHE A 294 3.20 -11.88 16.82
C PHE A 294 3.29 -13.35 16.36
N MET A 295 4.28 -14.11 16.86
CA MET A 295 4.40 -15.53 16.53
C MET A 295 3.14 -16.32 16.91
N LYS A 296 2.61 -16.07 18.11
CA LYS A 296 1.36 -16.66 18.59
C LYS A 296 0.14 -16.18 17.80
N ASP A 297 0.11 -14.94 17.32
CA ASP A 297 -0.99 -14.40 16.52
C ASP A 297 -1.07 -15.10 15.16
N VAL A 298 0.06 -15.40 14.51
CA VAL A 298 0.05 -16.21 13.27
C VAL A 298 -0.68 -17.54 13.48
N TYR A 299 -0.42 -18.24 14.58
CA TYR A 299 -1.12 -19.50 14.90
C TYR A 299 -2.60 -19.30 15.25
N GLN A 300 -2.94 -18.19 15.90
CA GLN A 300 -4.32 -17.84 16.20
C GLN A 300 -5.12 -17.62 14.93
N ASP A 301 -4.54 -16.93 13.94
CA ASP A 301 -5.18 -16.68 12.66
C ASP A 301 -5.38 -17.99 11.89
N LEU A 302 -4.40 -18.91 11.89
CA LEU A 302 -4.58 -20.25 11.30
C LEU A 302 -5.73 -21.02 11.96
N HIS A 303 -5.83 -20.98 13.29
CA HIS A 303 -6.92 -21.61 14.02
C HIS A 303 -8.28 -21.00 13.66
N LEU A 304 -8.36 -19.67 13.52
CA LEU A 304 -9.58 -19.01 13.07
C LEU A 304 -9.96 -19.41 11.65
N LEU A 305 -9.00 -19.44 10.73
CA LEU A 305 -9.21 -19.89 9.34
C LEU A 305 -9.76 -21.31 9.27
N GLU A 306 -9.22 -22.25 10.06
CA GLU A 306 -9.76 -23.60 10.15
C GLU A 306 -11.21 -23.59 10.67
N ARG A 307 -11.49 -22.81 11.71
CA ARG A 307 -12.84 -22.70 12.27
C ARG A 307 -13.84 -22.07 11.31
N TYR A 308 -13.44 -21.09 10.51
CA TYR A 308 -14.31 -20.54 9.47
C TYR A 308 -14.70 -21.62 8.46
N CYS A 309 -13.77 -22.51 8.12
CA CYS A 309 -14.06 -23.66 7.25
C CYS A 309 -15.00 -24.67 7.93
N GLU A 310 -14.70 -25.06 9.17
CA GLU A 310 -15.51 -26.02 9.95
C GLU A 310 -16.96 -25.54 10.15
N ASN A 311 -17.15 -24.22 10.29
CA ASN A 311 -18.46 -23.59 10.48
C ASN A 311 -19.10 -23.13 9.16
N LYS A 312 -18.61 -23.61 8.01
CA LYS A 312 -19.16 -23.35 6.67
C LYS A 312 -19.28 -21.84 6.33
N GLN A 313 -18.38 -21.04 6.90
CA GLN A 313 -18.28 -19.61 6.57
C GLN A 313 -17.37 -19.38 5.37
N ALA A 314 -16.39 -20.26 5.17
CA ALA A 314 -15.49 -20.29 4.02
C ALA A 314 -15.24 -21.75 3.58
N ASP A 315 -14.83 -21.95 2.33
CA ASP A 315 -14.43 -23.24 1.79
C ASP A 315 -12.92 -23.46 1.96
N ILE A 316 -12.14 -22.38 1.83
CA ILE A 316 -10.69 -22.38 2.05
C ILE A 316 -10.29 -21.20 2.93
N GLY A 317 -9.31 -21.44 3.80
CA GLY A 317 -8.62 -20.41 4.57
C GLY A 317 -7.16 -20.26 4.13
N ILE A 318 -6.71 -19.01 3.95
CA ILE A 318 -5.34 -18.67 3.54
C ILE A 318 -4.76 -17.64 4.53
N GLY A 319 -3.61 -17.95 5.13
CA GLY A 319 -2.86 -17.01 5.94
C GLY A 319 -1.74 -16.35 5.13
N LEU A 320 -1.66 -15.02 5.11
CA LEU A 320 -0.58 -14.28 4.45
C LEU A 320 0.18 -13.45 5.49
N VAL A 321 1.48 -13.71 5.61
CA VAL A 321 2.30 -13.12 6.67
C VAL A 321 3.49 -12.39 6.07
N MET A 322 3.72 -11.15 6.52
CA MET A 322 4.86 -10.32 6.18
C MET A 322 5.60 -9.87 7.43
N ASN A 323 6.94 -9.91 7.42
CA ASN A 323 7.75 -9.29 8.45
C ASN A 323 9.09 -8.75 7.93
N ASP A 324 9.72 -7.85 8.67
CA ASP A 324 11.10 -7.39 8.46
C ASP A 324 12.04 -7.82 9.61
N TYR A 325 11.64 -8.79 10.43
CA TYR A 325 12.40 -9.26 11.59
C TYR A 325 13.00 -10.64 11.34
N LYS A 326 14.24 -10.63 10.84
CA LYS A 326 14.97 -11.83 10.42
C LYS A 326 15.01 -12.97 11.45
N ASN A 327 14.99 -12.68 12.74
CA ASN A 327 15.04 -13.72 13.78
C ASN A 327 13.76 -14.55 13.88
N PHE A 328 12.62 -14.11 13.31
CA PHE A 328 11.46 -15.00 13.16
C PHE A 328 11.76 -16.13 12.19
N VAL A 329 12.40 -15.81 11.06
CA VAL A 329 12.68 -16.73 9.96
C VAL A 329 13.91 -17.59 10.24
N TYR A 330 14.98 -16.95 10.71
CA TYR A 330 16.28 -17.58 11.00
C TYR A 330 16.72 -17.23 12.42
N PRO A 331 16.13 -17.86 13.45
CA PRO A 331 16.50 -17.60 14.82
C PRO A 331 17.92 -18.06 15.11
N LYS A 332 18.58 -17.32 16.02
CA LYS A 332 19.87 -17.73 16.58
C LYS A 332 19.71 -18.85 17.61
N ASN A 333 18.62 -18.81 18.37
CA ASN A 333 18.28 -19.79 19.40
C ASN A 333 16.75 -19.89 19.58
N LYS A 334 16.29 -21.01 20.14
CA LYS A 334 14.86 -21.33 20.32
C LYS A 334 14.50 -21.65 21.77
N ASP A 335 15.04 -20.89 22.71
CA ASP A 335 14.97 -21.23 24.15
C ASP A 335 13.79 -20.55 24.87
N ALA A 336 13.12 -19.60 24.22
CA ALA A 336 11.98 -18.89 24.78
C ALA A 336 10.65 -19.62 24.52
N LYS A 337 9.67 -19.44 25.40
CA LYS A 337 8.33 -20.07 25.28
C LYS A 337 7.55 -19.71 24.01
N CYS A 338 7.89 -18.61 23.33
CA CYS A 338 7.25 -18.25 22.06
C CYS A 338 7.56 -19.24 20.94
N TRP A 339 8.59 -20.07 21.09
CA TRP A 339 8.96 -21.11 20.14
C TRP A 339 8.00 -22.32 20.13
N ASP A 340 7.04 -22.39 21.07
CA ASP A 340 5.89 -23.28 20.92
C ASP A 340 5.01 -22.88 19.71
N TYR A 341 5.16 -21.64 19.24
CA TYR A 341 4.56 -21.07 18.04
C TYR A 341 5.63 -20.85 16.95
N ASP A 342 6.39 -21.89 16.63
CA ASP A 342 7.53 -21.82 15.71
C ASP A 342 7.12 -21.48 14.27
N ILE A 343 7.42 -20.25 13.85
CA ILE A 343 7.22 -19.78 12.48
C ILE A 343 8.51 -19.74 11.65
N SER A 344 9.60 -20.39 12.07
CA SER A 344 10.89 -20.31 11.36
C SER A 344 10.89 -21.03 10.00
N GLN A 345 11.91 -20.76 9.19
CA GLN A 345 12.06 -21.36 7.87
C GLN A 345 12.07 -22.90 7.94
N GLY A 346 11.16 -23.52 7.19
CA GLY A 346 11.02 -24.97 7.11
C GLY A 346 10.30 -25.60 8.31
N ALA A 347 9.81 -24.81 9.27
CA ALA A 347 9.01 -25.33 10.36
C ALA A 347 7.74 -26.02 9.82
N LYS A 348 7.30 -27.08 10.50
CA LYS A 348 6.11 -27.85 10.14
C LYS A 348 5.26 -28.01 11.37
N VAL A 349 3.96 -27.82 11.22
CA VAL A 349 2.98 -28.00 12.30
C VAL A 349 1.69 -28.59 11.77
N GLY A 350 0.97 -29.31 12.61
CA GLY A 350 -0.38 -29.79 12.32
C GLY A 350 -0.79 -30.90 13.27
N ASN A 351 -2.10 -31.07 13.46
CA ASN A 351 -2.68 -31.90 14.52
C ASN A 351 -2.10 -31.58 15.90
N VAL A 352 -2.11 -30.30 16.26
CA VAL A 352 -1.53 -29.81 17.51
C VAL A 352 -2.55 -29.05 18.34
N HIS A 353 -2.39 -29.13 19.66
CA HIS A 353 -3.11 -28.32 20.64
C HIS A 353 -2.10 -27.54 21.48
N LEU A 354 -2.11 -26.21 21.34
CA LEU A 354 -1.16 -25.30 21.98
C LEU A 354 -1.87 -24.44 23.01
N THR A 355 -1.38 -24.51 24.25
CA THR A 355 -1.94 -23.76 25.40
C THR A 355 -0.94 -22.82 26.08
N THR A 356 0.27 -22.71 25.53
CA THR A 356 1.37 -21.94 26.13
C THR A 356 1.03 -20.45 26.22
N PRO A 357 0.94 -19.87 27.43
CA PRO A 357 0.49 -18.50 27.60
C PRO A 357 1.54 -17.48 27.12
N ILE A 358 1.15 -16.58 26.21
CA ILE A 358 1.94 -15.46 25.71
C ILE A 358 1.23 -14.15 26.10
N GLY A 359 2.00 -13.16 26.57
CA GLY A 359 1.43 -11.89 27.04
C GLY A 359 0.57 -11.97 28.30
N GLY A 360 0.67 -13.08 29.06
CA GLY A 360 -0.06 -13.26 30.33
C GLY A 360 -1.53 -13.67 30.17
N LYS A 361 -1.96 -14.03 28.96
CA LYS A 361 -3.32 -14.53 28.69
C LYS A 361 -3.32 -16.04 28.47
N PRO A 362 -4.34 -16.77 28.96
CA PRO A 362 -4.54 -18.16 28.57
C PRO A 362 -4.82 -18.22 27.07
N ILE A 363 -4.31 -19.27 26.42
CA ILE A 363 -4.44 -19.52 24.99
C ILE A 363 -4.95 -20.94 24.82
N ASP A 364 -5.78 -21.12 23.80
CA ASP A 364 -6.35 -22.42 23.43
C ASP A 364 -6.41 -22.48 21.89
N ILE A 365 -5.33 -22.96 21.28
CA ILE A 365 -5.19 -23.03 19.81
C ILE A 365 -5.13 -24.50 19.41
N VAL A 366 -6.08 -24.91 18.56
CA VAL A 366 -6.12 -26.24 17.94
C VAL A 366 -5.93 -26.08 16.43
N LEU A 367 -4.95 -26.78 15.86
CA LEU A 367 -4.78 -26.88 14.41
C LEU A 367 -4.93 -28.34 14.00
N ASN A 368 -5.94 -28.63 13.19
CA ASN A 368 -6.23 -29.94 12.62
C ASN A 368 -5.53 -30.13 11.27
N LYS A 369 -5.30 -29.06 10.50
CA LYS A 369 -4.60 -29.12 9.21
C LYS A 369 -3.08 -29.09 9.41
N LYS A 370 -2.35 -29.44 8.36
CA LYS A 370 -0.88 -29.34 8.32
C LYS A 370 -0.44 -28.10 7.57
N TYR A 371 0.59 -27.44 8.10
CA TYR A 371 1.20 -26.24 7.57
C TYR A 371 2.72 -26.40 7.51
N GLU A 372 3.32 -25.81 6.48
CA GLU A 372 4.77 -25.73 6.31
C GLU A 372 5.17 -24.28 6.08
N PHE A 373 6.07 -23.77 6.92
CA PHE A 373 6.51 -22.38 6.91
C PHE A 373 7.65 -22.19 5.91
N LYS A 374 7.29 -21.89 4.65
CA LYS A 374 8.25 -21.55 3.58
C LYS A 374 8.26 -20.05 3.34
N TRP A 375 9.16 -19.34 4.00
CA TRP A 375 9.37 -17.92 3.75
C TRP A 375 10.05 -17.70 2.41
N ASN A 376 9.60 -16.65 1.74
CA ASN A 376 10.21 -16.05 0.58
C ASN A 376 10.75 -14.68 0.97
N GLU A 377 12.04 -14.41 0.73
CA GLU A 377 12.67 -13.13 1.05
C GLU A 377 12.73 -12.25 -0.20
N VAL A 378 12.24 -11.01 -0.07
CA VAL A 378 12.35 -9.99 -1.13
C VAL A 378 12.71 -8.65 -0.50
N GLY A 379 13.87 -8.11 -0.85
CA GLY A 379 14.41 -6.92 -0.22
C GLY A 379 14.70 -7.15 1.27
N GLU A 380 14.20 -6.27 2.13
CA GLU A 380 14.35 -6.38 3.60
C GLU A 380 13.24 -7.21 4.28
N PHE A 381 12.31 -7.77 3.51
CA PHE A 381 11.12 -8.43 4.02
C PHE A 381 11.12 -9.92 3.76
N SER A 382 10.47 -10.65 4.65
CA SER A 382 10.11 -12.05 4.49
C SER A 382 8.59 -12.17 4.38
N PHE A 383 8.15 -12.93 3.39
CA PHE A 383 6.75 -13.17 3.06
C PHE A 383 6.45 -14.66 3.16
N LEU A 384 5.26 -14.99 3.64
CA LEU A 384 4.81 -16.35 3.80
C LEU A 384 3.34 -16.46 3.37
N LEU A 385 3.03 -17.53 2.65
CA LEU A 385 1.67 -17.94 2.32
C LEU A 385 1.43 -19.31 2.93
N LEU A 386 0.35 -19.42 3.72
CA LEU A 386 -0.05 -20.63 4.43
C LEU A 386 -1.43 -21.05 3.96
N MET A 387 -1.55 -22.30 3.52
CA MET A 387 -2.81 -22.95 3.19
C MET A 387 -2.76 -24.35 3.80
N GLY A 388 -3.74 -24.68 4.63
CA GLY A 388 -3.75 -25.94 5.36
C GLY A 388 -4.05 -27.11 4.43
N VAL A 389 -3.27 -28.19 4.57
CA VAL A 389 -3.41 -29.45 3.83
C VAL A 389 -3.92 -30.57 4.73
#